data_AF-A0A9P7J5S8-F1
#
_entry.id   AF-A0A9P7J5S8-F1
#
_cell.length_a   1.000
_cell.length_b   1.000
_cell.length_c   1.000
_cell.angle_alpha   90.00
_cell.angle_beta   90.00
_cell.angle_gamma   90.00
#
_symmetry.space_group_name_H-M   'P 1'
#
loop_
_entity.id
_entity.type
_entity.pdbx_description
1 polymer ?
#
loop_
_entity_poly.entity_id
_entity_poly.type
_entity_poly.pdbx_seq_one_letter_code
_entity_poly.pdbx_strand_id
1 'polypeptide(L)'
;QCQDCLGEPLYCTGCCRSQHHCNPFHWISQWNGQFFKQSCLTHVRLIIHLGHDGKQCPVLTDRWDLFKEDEHEDQLEPEDRPSVLGPKFQLKENTMVKSGVHYLEV
;
A
#
# COMPACT_ATOMS: atom_id res chain seq x y z
N GLN A 1 0.56 0.53 14.99
CA GLN A 1 0.00 1.76 15.56
C GLN A 1 -0.54 2.61 14.43
N CYS A 2 -1.61 3.36 14.63
CA CYS A 2 -2.03 4.42 13.70
C CYS A 2 -1.67 5.78 14.31
N GLN A 3 -1.20 6.73 13.50
CA GLN A 3 -0.83 8.09 13.95
C GLN A 3 -1.98 9.09 13.80
N ASP A 4 -2.93 8.81 12.89
CA ASP A 4 -4.03 9.72 12.59
C ASP A 4 -5.33 9.37 13.35
N CYS A 5 -5.46 8.13 13.81
CA CYS A 5 -6.55 7.76 14.70
C CYS A 5 -6.40 8.47 16.05
N LEU A 6 -7.52 8.95 16.59
CA LEU A 6 -7.55 9.55 17.91
C LEU A 6 -6.96 8.60 18.97
N GLY A 7 -5.97 9.10 19.72
CA GLY A 7 -5.27 8.34 20.77
C GLY A 7 -4.19 7.40 20.27
N GLU A 8 -3.80 7.49 19.00
CA GLU A 8 -2.74 6.70 18.36
C GLU A 8 -2.75 5.19 18.70
N PRO A 9 -3.89 4.51 18.53
CA PRO A 9 -4.09 3.16 19.02
C PRO A 9 -3.17 2.11 18.38
N LEU A 10 -2.89 1.07 19.16
CA LEU A 10 -2.25 -0.16 18.71
C LEU A 10 -3.30 -1.17 18.24
N TYR A 11 -3.01 -1.80 17.11
CA TYR A 11 -3.86 -2.81 16.52
C TYR A 11 -3.02 -4.04 16.16
N CYS A 12 -3.62 -5.23 16.24
CA CYS A 12 -3.12 -6.36 15.48
C CYS A 12 -3.36 -6.11 13.96
N THR A 13 -2.74 -6.90 13.09
CA THR A 13 -2.86 -6.74 11.63
C THR A 13 -4.30 -6.79 11.14
N GLY A 14 -5.09 -7.74 11.65
CA GLY A 14 -6.52 -7.89 11.31
C GLY A 14 -7.36 -6.68 11.74
N CYS A 15 -7.25 -6.28 13.00
CA CYS A 15 -7.98 -5.11 13.52
C CYS A 15 -7.56 -3.81 12.82
N CYS A 16 -6.27 -3.67 12.48
CA CYS A 16 -5.76 -2.53 11.73
C CYS A 16 -6.48 -2.45 10.38
N ARG A 17 -6.52 -3.55 9.63
CA ARG A 17 -7.21 -3.59 8.34
C ARG A 17 -8.69 -3.25 8.47
N SER A 18 -9.42 -3.86 9.40
CA SER A 18 -10.85 -3.62 9.58
C SER A 18 -11.17 -2.17 9.95
N GLN A 19 -10.39 -1.58 10.86
CA GLN A 19 -10.62 -0.22 11.34
C GLN A 19 -10.34 0.85 10.26
N HIS A 20 -9.39 0.58 9.36
CA HIS A 20 -8.96 1.55 8.35
C HIS A 20 -9.65 1.37 7.00
N HIS A 21 -10.66 0.50 6.89
CA HIS A 21 -11.40 0.33 5.64
C HIS A 21 -12.03 1.64 5.13
N CYS A 22 -12.55 2.47 6.03
CA CYS A 22 -13.12 3.78 5.69
C CYS A 22 -12.09 4.93 5.80
N ASN A 23 -10.88 4.65 6.26
CA ASN A 23 -9.81 5.64 6.45
C ASN A 23 -8.50 5.15 5.81
N PRO A 24 -8.47 4.86 4.50
CA PRO A 24 -7.37 4.15 3.85
C PRO A 24 -6.08 4.96 3.70
N PHE A 25 -6.12 6.26 3.99
CA PHE A 25 -4.98 7.16 3.86
C PHE A 25 -4.29 7.47 5.20
N HIS A 26 -4.75 6.85 6.29
CA HIS A 26 -4.10 7.02 7.58
C HIS A 26 -2.68 6.46 7.58
N TRP A 27 -1.77 7.18 8.21
CA TRP A 27 -0.40 6.80 8.44
C TRP A 27 -0.33 5.83 9.61
N ILE A 28 0.37 4.72 9.40
CA ILE A 28 0.60 3.71 10.41
C ILE A 28 2.08 3.53 10.65
N SER A 29 2.40 2.99 11.82
CA SER A 29 3.73 2.52 12.15
C SER A 29 3.67 1.07 12.63
N GLN A 30 4.69 0.29 12.30
CA GLN A 30 4.81 -1.11 12.67
C GLN A 30 5.97 -1.30 13.64
N TRP A 31 5.73 -2.09 14.69
CA TRP A 31 6.78 -2.47 15.62
C TRP A 31 7.74 -3.45 14.94
N ASN A 32 9.03 -3.13 14.92
CA ASN A 32 10.07 -3.97 14.32
C ASN A 32 10.88 -4.78 15.36
N GLY A 33 10.49 -4.75 16.63
CA GLY A 33 11.25 -5.35 17.75
C GLY A 33 12.00 -4.33 18.62
N GLN A 34 12.27 -3.13 18.10
CA GLN A 34 13.00 -2.08 18.80
C GLN A 34 12.25 -0.74 18.84
N PHE A 35 11.60 -0.36 17.74
CA PHE A 35 10.86 0.88 17.63
C PHE A 35 9.70 0.76 16.63
N PHE A 36 8.82 1.76 16.63
CA PHE A 36 7.78 1.91 15.63
C PHE A 36 8.34 2.57 14.37
N LYS A 37 8.47 1.80 13.29
CA LYS A 37 8.89 2.29 11.98
C LYS A 37 7.66 2.68 11.17
N GLN A 38 7.73 3.80 10.44
CA GLN A 38 6.66 4.21 9.52
C GLN A 38 6.35 3.08 8.51
N SER A 39 5.06 2.87 8.25
CA SER A 39 4.53 1.84 7.36
C SER A 39 3.25 2.36 6.68
N CYS A 40 2.65 1.54 5.84
CA CYS A 40 1.43 1.85 5.09
C CYS A 40 0.42 0.71 5.20
N LEU A 41 -0.86 1.02 4.97
CA LEU A 41 -1.95 0.06 5.12
C LEU A 41 -1.88 -1.11 4.10
N THR A 42 -1.14 -0.95 3.00
CA THR A 42 -0.83 -2.04 2.06
C THR A 42 -0.06 -3.18 2.73
N HIS A 43 0.84 -2.90 3.68
CA HIS A 43 1.60 -3.95 4.40
C HIS A 43 0.70 -4.82 5.31
N VAL A 44 -0.44 -4.29 5.76
CA VAL A 44 -1.46 -5.07 6.48
C VAL A 44 -2.54 -5.64 5.54
N ARG A 45 -2.28 -5.60 4.23
CA ARG A 45 -3.16 -6.07 3.16
C ARG A 45 -4.56 -5.44 3.21
N LEU A 46 -4.61 -4.12 3.44
CA LEU A 46 -5.84 -3.36 3.20
C LEU A 46 -6.07 -3.24 1.70
N ILE A 47 -7.24 -3.67 1.24
CA ILE A 47 -7.69 -3.57 -0.15
C ILE A 47 -8.86 -2.60 -0.17
N ILE A 48 -8.83 -1.67 -1.13
CA ILE A 48 -9.90 -0.67 -1.33
C ILE A 48 -10.64 -1.06 -2.60
N HIS A 49 -11.94 -1.31 -2.49
CA HIS A 49 -12.79 -1.51 -3.66
C HIS A 49 -13.42 -0.19 -4.07
N LEU A 50 -13.18 0.25 -5.31
CA LEU A 50 -13.61 1.56 -5.83
C LEU A 50 -15.10 1.62 -6.25
N GLY A 51 -15.90 0.63 -5.86
CA GLY A 51 -17.32 0.53 -6.19
C GLY A 51 -18.07 -0.32 -5.16
N HIS A 52 -19.37 -0.51 -5.37
CA HIS A 52 -20.25 -1.32 -4.48
C HIS A 52 -20.17 -0.93 -3.00
N ASP A 53 -20.12 0.36 -2.69
CA ASP A 53 -19.95 0.89 -1.32
C ASP A 53 -18.72 0.31 -0.60
N GLY A 54 -17.63 0.11 -1.35
CA GLY A 54 -16.40 -0.47 -0.83
C GLY A 54 -16.44 -2.00 -0.70
N LYS A 55 -17.51 -2.67 -1.15
CA LYS A 55 -17.57 -4.14 -1.20
C LYS A 55 -16.84 -4.68 -2.43
N GLN A 56 -16.34 -5.90 -2.31
CA GLN A 56 -15.80 -6.62 -3.45
C GLN A 56 -16.85 -6.76 -4.56
N CYS A 57 -16.46 -6.52 -5.80
CA CYS A 57 -17.33 -6.74 -6.95
C CYS A 57 -17.71 -8.23 -7.03
N PRO A 58 -19.00 -8.58 -7.13
CA PRO A 58 -19.45 -9.98 -7.14
C PRO A 58 -18.97 -10.74 -8.39
N VAL A 59 -18.60 -10.03 -9.46
CA VAL A 59 -18.04 -10.62 -10.68
C VAL A 59 -16.56 -10.96 -10.51
N LEU A 60 -15.87 -10.33 -9.55
CA LEU A 60 -14.51 -10.68 -9.18
C LEU A 60 -14.54 -11.80 -8.13
N THR A 61 -14.84 -13.02 -8.57
CA THR A 61 -14.61 -14.23 -7.77
C THR A 61 -13.14 -14.63 -7.88
N ASP A 62 -12.35 -14.10 -6.96
CA ASP A 62 -11.07 -14.65 -6.50
C ASP A 62 -9.87 -14.64 -7.47
N ARG A 63 -9.10 -13.55 -7.50
CA ARG A 63 -7.75 -13.50 -8.12
C ARG A 63 -6.76 -12.52 -7.48
N TRP A 64 -6.93 -12.09 -6.22
CA TRP A 64 -5.89 -11.27 -5.57
C TRP A 64 -4.76 -12.10 -4.91
N ASP A 65 -4.83 -13.43 -5.01
CA ASP A 65 -3.68 -14.31 -4.72
C ASP A 65 -2.51 -14.15 -5.71
N LEU A 66 -2.61 -13.27 -6.72
CA LEU A 66 -1.52 -12.91 -7.63
C LEU A 66 -0.38 -12.11 -6.96
N PHE A 67 -0.49 -11.76 -5.68
CA PHE A 67 0.62 -11.21 -4.88
C PHE A 67 1.29 -12.28 -4.00
N LYS A 68 1.01 -13.56 -4.23
CA LYS A 68 1.84 -14.63 -3.67
C LYS A 68 3.14 -14.71 -4.46
N GLU A 69 4.15 -14.00 -3.95
CA GLU A 69 5.57 -14.34 -4.10
C GLU A 69 6.10 -14.42 -5.54
N ASP A 70 5.88 -13.39 -6.36
CA ASP A 70 6.81 -13.09 -7.46
C ASP A 70 7.87 -12.08 -6.95
N GLU A 71 8.65 -12.50 -5.95
CA GLU A 71 9.99 -11.94 -5.70
C GLU A 71 11.04 -12.74 -6.49
N HIS A 72 10.85 -12.84 -7.81
CA HIS A 72 12.02 -13.00 -8.65
C HIS A 72 12.51 -11.60 -8.96
N GLU A 73 13.43 -11.08 -8.13
CA GLU A 73 14.22 -9.92 -8.55
C GLU A 73 14.81 -10.26 -9.92
N ASP A 74 14.36 -9.59 -10.97
CA ASP A 74 15.03 -9.62 -12.26
C ASP A 74 16.48 -9.16 -11.99
N GLN A 75 17.39 -10.12 -11.94
CA GLN A 75 18.81 -9.86 -11.77
C GLN A 75 19.27 -9.15 -13.04
N LEU A 76 19.23 -7.82 -13.03
CA LEU A 76 19.83 -6.99 -14.06
C LEU A 76 21.34 -7.30 -14.08
N GLU A 77 21.84 -7.69 -15.25
CA GLU A 77 23.26 -7.95 -15.49
C GLU A 77 24.09 -6.72 -15.06
N PRO A 78 25.31 -6.92 -14.53
CA PRO A 78 26.10 -5.85 -13.91
C PRO A 78 26.33 -4.63 -14.81
N GLU A 79 26.42 -4.85 -16.13
CA GLU A 79 26.63 -3.83 -17.15
C GLU A 79 25.48 -2.83 -17.33
N ASP A 80 24.24 -3.20 -16.97
CA ASP A 80 23.05 -2.35 -17.16
C ASP A 80 22.68 -1.55 -15.91
N ARG A 81 23.50 -1.59 -14.85
CA ARG A 81 23.24 -0.81 -13.62
C ARG A 81 23.56 0.67 -13.84
N PRO A 82 22.60 1.60 -13.67
CA PRO A 82 22.88 3.02 -13.75
C PRO A 82 23.79 3.46 -12.60
N SER A 83 24.91 4.11 -12.92
CA SER A 83 26.00 4.48 -12.01
C SER A 83 25.69 5.57 -10.98
N VAL A 84 24.42 5.91 -10.76
CA VAL A 84 24.03 7.00 -9.86
C VAL A 84 23.27 6.42 -8.67
N LEU A 85 23.97 6.26 -7.55
CA LEU A 85 23.33 6.02 -6.25
C LEU A 85 22.64 7.30 -5.80
N GLY A 86 21.43 7.54 -6.33
CA GLY A 86 20.50 8.50 -5.76
C GLY A 86 19.88 7.93 -4.48
N PRO A 87 19.38 8.79 -3.56
CA PRO A 87 18.61 8.33 -2.41
C PRO A 87 17.42 7.50 -2.91
N LYS A 88 17.20 6.31 -2.34
CA LYS A 88 16.05 5.45 -2.67
C LYS A 88 14.76 6.15 -2.27
N PHE A 89 14.21 6.93 -3.20
CA PHE A 89 12.86 7.46 -3.17
C PHE A 89 12.05 6.71 -4.23
N GLN A 90 11.14 5.84 -3.79
CA GLN A 90 10.22 5.10 -4.67
C GLN A 90 8.83 5.68 -4.48
N LEU A 91 8.40 6.54 -5.40
CA LEU A 91 7.01 6.98 -5.51
C LEU A 91 6.61 7.11 -6.98
N LYS A 92 5.37 6.67 -7.26
CA LYS A 92 4.49 6.90 -8.43
C LYS A 92 4.62 5.86 -9.55
N GLU A 93 3.54 5.31 -10.10
CA GLU A 93 2.52 6.07 -10.83
C GLU A 93 1.05 5.73 -10.51
N ASN A 94 0.23 6.78 -10.70
CA ASN A 94 -1.22 6.78 -10.58
C ASN A 94 -1.79 6.57 -11.97
N THR A 95 -2.64 5.55 -12.18
CA THR A 95 -3.40 5.44 -13.44
C THR A 95 -4.88 5.68 -13.17
N MET A 96 -5.35 6.84 -13.63
CA MET A 96 -6.76 7.14 -13.88
C MET A 96 -6.99 7.15 -15.39
N VAL A 97 -8.26 7.07 -15.83
CA VAL A 97 -8.84 7.35 -17.18
C VAL A 97 -9.71 6.14 -17.64
N LYS A 98 -10.99 6.27 -18.02
CA LYS A 98 -11.72 7.32 -18.75
C LYS A 98 -13.08 7.68 -18.10
N SER A 99 -13.14 8.79 -17.35
CA SER A 99 -14.27 9.75 -17.34
C SER A 99 -14.11 10.94 -16.37
N GLY A 100 -13.06 11.04 -15.53
CA GLY A 100 -12.95 12.19 -14.61
C GLY A 100 -11.59 12.29 -13.93
N VAL A 101 -10.60 12.72 -14.71
CA VAL A 101 -9.17 12.80 -14.35
C VAL A 101 -8.92 13.88 -13.28
N HIS A 102 -8.01 13.63 -12.33
CA HIS A 102 -7.32 14.68 -11.58
C HIS A 102 -5.80 14.53 -11.71
N TYR A 103 -5.15 15.64 -12.06
CA TYR A 103 -3.71 15.79 -12.12
C TYR A 103 -3.19 16.30 -10.78
N LEU A 104 -2.04 15.79 -10.34
CA LEU A 104 -1.28 16.38 -9.25
C LEU A 104 0.03 16.92 -9.83
N GLU A 105 0.07 18.22 -10.07
CA GLU A 105 1.32 18.93 -10.33
C GLU A 105 2.12 19.03 -9.03
N VAL A 106 3.42 18.76 -9.11
CA VAL A 106 4.41 19.02 -8.06
C VAL A 106 5.10 20.33 -8.41
#